data_AF-A0A2P5A851-F1
#
_entry.id   AF-A0A2P5A851-F1
#
_cell.length_a   1.000
_cell.length_b   1.000
_cell.length_c   1.000
_cell.angle_alpha   90.00
_cell.angle_beta   90.00
_cell.angle_gamma   90.00
#
_symmetry.space_group_name_H-M   'P 1'
#
loop_
_entity.id
_entity.type
_entity.pdbx_description
1 polymer ?
#
loop_
_entity_poly.entity_id
_entity_poly.type
_entity_poly.pdbx_seq_one_letter_code
_entity_poly.pdbx_strand_id
1 'polypeptide(L)'
;MCTTNVADITRNKIQEWYYHLKFVNSQHFEIDFALSHLERVVVPAFLGVRAARIEDEIPRVLNQKIQRLQEEVIKVNSKLEKCEECGRSSTKSGFMEDCLNTASRLKWKYASDGLFFTDHQTIPQND
;
A
#
# COMPACT_ATOMS: atom_id res chain seq x y z
N MET A 1 -20.90 -17.41 -25.48
CA MET A 1 -19.96 -18.50 -25.13
C MET A 1 -18.79 -18.60 -26.10
N CYS A 2 -19.02 -18.67 -27.43
CA CYS A 2 -18.02 -19.05 -28.44
C CYS A 2 -16.73 -18.21 -28.55
N THR A 3 -16.66 -17.00 -27.99
CA THR A 3 -15.49 -16.11 -28.10
C THR A 3 -14.84 -15.76 -26.76
N THR A 4 -15.35 -16.27 -25.65
CA THR A 4 -14.84 -15.95 -24.31
C THR A 4 -13.88 -17.05 -23.86
N ASN A 5 -12.62 -16.72 -23.60
CA ASN A 5 -11.68 -17.66 -23.01
C ASN A 5 -12.11 -18.02 -21.59
N VAL A 6 -11.83 -19.26 -21.15
CA VAL A 6 -12.18 -19.73 -19.80
C VAL A 6 -11.57 -18.84 -18.70
N ALA A 7 -10.34 -18.35 -18.92
CA ALA A 7 -9.66 -17.45 -17.99
C ALA A 7 -10.38 -16.10 -17.80
N ASP A 8 -11.11 -15.63 -18.81
CA ASP A 8 -11.82 -14.36 -18.80
C ASP A 8 -13.27 -14.48 -18.29
N ILE A 9 -13.70 -15.71 -17.95
CA ILE A 9 -15.04 -15.95 -17.44
C ILE A 9 -15.18 -15.36 -16.03
N THR A 10 -16.30 -14.67 -15.83
CA THR A 10 -16.74 -14.19 -14.51
C THR A 10 -17.95 -14.99 -14.04
N ARG A 11 -18.19 -14.98 -12.72
CA ARG A 11 -19.40 -15.58 -12.13
C ARG A 11 -20.68 -15.03 -12.80
N ASN A 12 -20.72 -13.72 -13.00
CA ASN A 12 -21.88 -13.05 -13.61
C ASN A 12 -22.12 -13.56 -15.03
N LYS A 13 -21.06 -13.81 -15.79
CA LYS A 13 -21.16 -14.30 -17.17
C LYS A 13 -21.66 -15.74 -17.25
N ILE A 14 -21.24 -16.61 -16.33
CA ILE A 14 -21.79 -17.97 -16.19
C ILE A 14 -23.28 -17.90 -15.85
N GLN A 15 -23.64 -17.06 -14.88
CA GLN A 15 -25.02 -16.89 -14.43
C GLN A 15 -25.93 -16.40 -15.56
N GLU A 16 -25.48 -15.38 -16.31
CA GLU A 16 -26.16 -14.85 -17.48
C GLU A 16 -26.39 -15.93 -18.54
N TRP A 17 -25.34 -16.67 -18.92
CA TRP A 17 -25.47 -17.76 -19.89
C TRP A 17 -26.42 -18.86 -19.41
N TYR A 18 -26.36 -19.22 -18.14
CA TYR A 18 -27.25 -20.22 -17.56
C TYR A 18 -28.71 -19.82 -17.67
N TYR A 19 -29.06 -18.59 -17.28
CA TYR A 19 -30.44 -18.12 -17.35
C TYR A 19 -30.95 -17.99 -18.78
N HIS A 20 -30.11 -17.50 -19.71
CA HIS A 20 -30.51 -17.46 -21.12
C HIS A 20 -30.73 -18.85 -21.71
N LEU A 21 -29.85 -19.81 -21.44
CA LEU A 21 -30.02 -21.18 -21.91
C LEU A 21 -31.24 -21.84 -21.23
N LYS A 22 -31.46 -21.64 -19.93
CA LYS A 22 -32.67 -22.17 -19.26
C LYS A 22 -33.96 -21.56 -19.84
N PHE A 23 -33.96 -20.27 -20.15
CA PHE A 23 -35.09 -19.60 -20.76
C PHE A 23 -35.38 -20.16 -22.16
N VAL A 24 -34.36 -20.28 -23.02
CA VAL A 24 -34.55 -20.83 -24.37
C VAL A 24 -35.02 -22.29 -24.31
N ASN A 25 -34.51 -23.09 -23.37
CA ASN A 25 -34.93 -24.48 -23.19
C ASN A 25 -36.40 -24.58 -22.73
N SER A 26 -36.88 -23.63 -21.92
CA SER A 26 -38.29 -23.59 -21.51
C SER A 26 -39.24 -23.25 -22.66
N GLN A 27 -38.73 -22.67 -23.75
CA GLN A 27 -39.46 -22.45 -24.99
C GLN A 27 -39.41 -23.69 -25.92
N HIS A 28 -39.00 -24.86 -25.42
CA HIS A 28 -38.94 -26.14 -26.14
C HIS A 28 -37.94 -26.20 -27.30
N PHE A 29 -36.93 -25.30 -27.31
CA PHE A 29 -35.80 -25.43 -28.22
C PHE A 29 -34.86 -26.54 -27.75
N GLU A 30 -34.39 -27.37 -28.68
CA GLU A 30 -33.43 -28.45 -28.40
C GLU A 30 -32.01 -27.90 -28.17
N ILE A 31 -31.76 -27.40 -26.96
CA ILE A 31 -30.47 -26.82 -26.56
C ILE A 31 -29.83 -27.51 -25.36
N ASP A 32 -30.26 -28.72 -25.03
CA ASP A 32 -29.70 -29.52 -23.93
C ASP A 32 -28.19 -29.75 -24.09
N PHE A 33 -27.69 -29.81 -25.34
CA PHE A 33 -26.25 -29.88 -25.61
C PHE A 33 -25.50 -28.66 -25.07
N ALA A 34 -26.06 -27.45 -25.24
CA ALA A 34 -25.45 -26.21 -24.81
C ALA A 34 -25.51 -26.06 -23.28
N LEU A 35 -26.66 -26.42 -22.69
CA LEU A 35 -26.83 -26.46 -21.23
C LEU A 35 -25.85 -27.46 -20.60
N SER A 36 -25.79 -28.68 -21.15
CA SER A 36 -24.86 -29.72 -20.68
C SER A 36 -23.41 -29.28 -20.83
N HIS A 37 -23.05 -28.61 -21.92
CA HIS A 37 -21.69 -28.10 -22.10
C HIS A 37 -21.34 -27.01 -21.08
N LEU A 38 -22.27 -26.10 -20.79
CA LEU A 38 -22.08 -25.09 -19.75
C LEU A 38 -21.86 -25.75 -18.38
N GLU A 39 -22.73 -26.67 -17.98
CA GLU A 39 -22.70 -27.32 -16.66
C GLU A 39 -21.51 -28.28 -16.49
N ARG A 40 -21.18 -29.07 -17.50
CA ARG A 40 -20.20 -30.16 -17.38
C ARG A 40 -18.79 -29.81 -17.85
N VAL A 41 -18.63 -28.77 -18.66
CA VAL A 41 -17.32 -28.38 -19.21
C VAL A 41 -16.92 -27.00 -18.72
N VAL A 42 -17.75 -26.00 -18.98
CA VAL A 42 -17.37 -24.59 -18.72
C VAL A 42 -17.30 -24.29 -17.22
N VAL A 43 -18.28 -24.71 -16.43
CA VAL A 43 -18.28 -24.47 -14.97
C VAL A 43 -17.09 -25.17 -14.28
N PRO A 44 -16.82 -26.47 -14.50
CA PRO A 44 -15.64 -27.11 -13.93
C PRO A 44 -14.33 -26.47 -14.36
N ALA A 45 -14.18 -26.10 -15.64
CA ALA A 45 -12.97 -25.43 -16.13
C ALA A 45 -12.77 -24.05 -15.47
N PHE A 46 -13.85 -23.27 -15.32
CA PHE A 46 -13.81 -22.00 -14.59
C PHE A 46 -13.38 -22.19 -13.13
N LEU A 47 -13.93 -23.19 -12.44
CA LEU A 47 -13.55 -23.49 -11.05
C LEU A 47 -12.10 -23.94 -10.95
N GLY A 48 -11.62 -24.77 -11.87
CA GLY A 48 -10.23 -25.23 -11.93
C GLY A 48 -9.24 -24.07 -12.11
N VAL A 49 -9.53 -23.15 -13.04
CA VAL A 49 -8.70 -21.93 -13.23
C VAL A 49 -8.68 -21.06 -11.96
N ARG A 50 -9.82 -20.93 -11.27
CA ARG A 50 -9.90 -20.17 -10.01
C ARG A 50 -9.13 -20.84 -8.88
N ALA A 51 -9.22 -22.17 -8.76
CA ALA A 51 -8.48 -22.94 -7.77
C ALA A 51 -6.97 -22.81 -7.99
N ALA A 52 -6.48 -23.06 -9.21
CA ALA A 52 -5.07 -22.91 -9.56
C ALA A 52 -4.53 -21.51 -9.24
N ARG A 53 -5.33 -20.47 -9.48
CA ARG A 53 -4.95 -19.09 -9.12
C ARG A 53 -4.77 -18.90 -7.61
N ILE A 54 -5.63 -19.53 -6.80
CA ILE A 54 -5.58 -19.45 -5.34
C ILE A 54 -4.43 -20.29 -4.77
N GLU A 55 -4.14 -21.44 -5.38
CA GLU A 55 -3.10 -22.36 -4.93
C GLU A 55 -1.69 -21.90 -5.33
N ASP A 56 -1.54 -21.35 -6.54
CA ASP A 56 -0.21 -21.05 -7.10
C ASP A 56 0.06 -19.55 -7.24
N GLU A 57 -0.78 -18.84 -8.01
CA GLU A 57 -0.49 -17.46 -8.41
C GLU A 57 -0.51 -16.50 -7.21
N ILE A 58 -1.56 -16.56 -6.39
CA ILE A 58 -1.74 -15.66 -5.25
C ILE A 58 -0.62 -15.87 -4.21
N PRO A 59 -0.34 -17.10 -3.73
CA PRO A 59 0.74 -17.33 -2.77
C PRO A 59 2.10 -16.90 -3.31
N ARG A 60 2.39 -17.17 -4.59
CA ARG A 60 3.64 -16.73 -5.22
C ARG A 60 3.79 -15.21 -5.18
N VAL A 61 2.75 -14.46 -5.58
CA VAL A 61 2.78 -12.99 -5.59
C VAL A 61 2.90 -12.43 -4.16
N LEU A 62 2.19 -13.00 -3.20
CA LEU A 62 2.27 -12.58 -1.80
C LEU A 62 3.65 -12.85 -1.20
N ASN A 63 4.23 -14.03 -1.44
CA ASN A 63 5.58 -14.37 -0.98
C ASN A 63 6.65 -13.43 -1.57
N GLN A 64 6.55 -13.11 -2.87
CA GLN A 64 7.42 -12.10 -3.50
C GLN A 64 7.26 -10.71 -2.87
N LYS A 65 6.05 -10.34 -2.42
CA LYS A 65 5.82 -9.07 -1.73
C LYS A 65 6.40 -9.10 -0.32
N ILE A 66 6.26 -10.21 0.40
CA ILE A 66 6.85 -10.41 1.73
C ILE A 66 8.38 -10.27 1.65
N GLN A 67 9.02 -10.94 0.69
CA GLN A 67 10.48 -10.86 0.50
C GLN A 67 10.95 -9.43 0.25
N ARG A 68 10.30 -8.70 -0.66
CA ARG A 68 10.63 -7.29 -0.94
C ARG A 68 10.49 -6.40 0.30
N LEU A 69 9.42 -6.57 1.07
CA LEU A 69 9.23 -5.81 2.31
C LEU A 69 10.29 -6.17 3.36
N GLN A 70 10.70 -7.44 3.46
CA GLN A 70 11.77 -7.85 4.36
C GLN A 70 13.12 -7.20 3.97
N GLU A 71 13.44 -7.14 2.68
CA GLU A 71 14.63 -6.45 2.19
C GLU A 71 14.60 -4.94 2.53
N GLU A 72 13.45 -4.29 2.38
CA GLU A 72 13.28 -2.89 2.76
C GLU A 72 13.46 -2.67 4.27
N VAL A 73 12.91 -3.56 5.10
CA VAL A 73 13.10 -3.51 6.57
C VAL A 73 14.58 -3.65 6.92
N ILE A 74 15.29 -4.61 6.34
CA ILE A 74 16.73 -4.79 6.56
C ILE A 74 17.51 -3.54 6.15
N LYS A 75 17.17 -2.95 4.99
CA LYS A 75 17.81 -1.72 4.49
C LYS A 75 17.57 -0.53 5.43
N VAL A 76 16.36 -0.36 5.94
CA VAL A 76 16.05 0.74 6.88
C VAL A 76 16.76 0.51 8.22
N ASN A 77 16.76 -0.72 8.74
CA ASN A 77 17.43 -1.06 9.99
C ASN A 77 18.94 -0.84 9.91
N SER A 78 19.60 -1.23 8.82
CA SER A 78 21.03 -0.97 8.64
C SER A 78 21.37 0.54 8.57
N LYS A 79 20.45 1.38 8.08
CA LYS A 79 20.62 2.84 8.13
C LYS A 79 20.44 3.38 9.54
N LEU A 80 19.49 2.84 10.30
CA LEU A 80 19.27 3.21 11.69
C LEU A 80 20.50 2.87 12.54
N GLU A 81 21.02 1.65 12.42
CA GLU A 81 22.22 1.20 13.13
C GLU A 81 23.42 2.11 12.85
N LYS A 82 23.67 2.46 11.57
CA LYS A 82 24.70 3.44 11.20
C LYS A 82 24.50 4.81 11.86
N CYS A 83 23.26 5.28 11.98
CA CYS A 83 22.97 6.54 12.68
C CYS A 83 23.25 6.43 14.17
N GLU A 84 22.90 5.30 14.80
CA GLU A 84 23.17 5.04 16.21
C GLU A 84 24.68 4.94 16.49
N GLU A 85 25.46 4.31 15.62
CA GLU A 85 26.92 4.26 15.71
C GLU A 85 27.57 5.65 15.61
N CYS A 86 27.10 6.49 14.67
CA CYS A 86 27.52 7.90 14.61
C CYS A 86 27.16 8.66 15.89
N GLY A 87 25.99 8.37 16.48
CA GLY A 87 25.56 8.98 17.74
C GLY A 87 26.38 8.53 18.97
N ARG A 88 26.83 7.27 19.00
CA ARG A 88 27.60 6.70 20.12
C ARG A 88 29.10 7.00 20.06
N SER A 89 29.67 7.18 18.87
CA SER A 89 31.10 7.47 18.67
C SER A 89 31.47 8.95 18.89
N SER A 90 30.48 9.84 18.94
CA SER A 90 30.69 11.25 19.26
C SER A 90 30.59 11.48 20.77
N THR A 91 31.72 11.58 21.46
CA THR A 91 31.75 12.36 22.70
C THR A 91 31.36 13.78 22.30
N LYS A 92 30.12 14.18 22.58
CA LYS A 92 29.67 15.56 22.31
C LYS A 92 30.65 16.51 22.98
N SER A 93 31.35 17.32 22.18
CA SER A 93 32.15 18.40 22.74
C SER A 93 31.21 19.40 23.43
N GLY A 94 31.70 20.12 24.45
CA GLY A 94 30.89 21.15 25.11
C GLY A 94 30.29 22.15 24.12
N PHE A 95 31.01 22.48 23.05
CA PHE A 95 30.51 23.30 21.95
C PHE A 95 29.29 22.71 21.24
N MET A 96 29.31 21.40 20.94
CA MET A 96 28.17 20.72 20.30
C MET A 96 26.95 20.71 21.22
N GLU A 97 27.16 20.51 22.53
CA GLU A 97 26.11 20.57 23.55
C GLU A 97 25.45 21.97 23.58
N ASP A 98 26.26 23.03 23.60
CA ASP A 98 25.79 24.42 23.59
C ASP A 98 25.01 24.77 22.31
N CYS A 99 25.48 24.28 21.15
CA CYS A 99 24.78 24.43 19.88
C CYS A 99 23.41 23.75 19.92
N LEU A 100 23.32 22.51 20.41
CA LEU A 100 22.07 21.75 20.52
C LEU A 100 21.10 22.40 21.51
N ASN A 101 21.59 22.90 22.64
CA ASN A 101 20.79 23.63 23.62
C ASN A 101 20.25 24.93 23.04
N THR A 102 21.08 25.68 22.31
CA THR A 102 20.67 26.91 21.63
C THR A 102 19.63 26.62 20.56
N ALA A 103 19.84 25.60 19.72
CA ALA A 103 18.88 25.17 18.71
C ALA A 103 17.54 24.76 19.32
N SER A 104 17.56 24.01 20.43
CA SER A 104 16.35 23.59 21.14
C SER A 104 15.58 24.79 21.70
N ARG A 105 16.28 25.80 22.23
CA ARG A 105 15.68 27.04 22.76
C ARG A 105 15.11 27.95 21.65
N LEU A 106 15.72 27.93 20.47
CA LEU A 106 15.35 28.79 19.34
C LEU A 106 14.44 28.10 18.30
N LYS A 107 14.20 26.79 18.41
CA LYS A 107 13.47 25.98 17.41
C LYS A 107 12.12 26.56 16.97
N TRP A 108 11.43 27.25 17.87
CA TRP A 108 10.10 27.82 17.63
C TRP A 108 10.08 29.35 17.72
N LYS A 109 11.26 29.98 17.59
CA LYS A 109 11.42 31.44 17.62
C LYS A 109 11.77 31.95 16.24
N TYR A 110 11.50 33.22 15.98
CA TYR A 110 12.01 33.85 14.77
C TYR A 110 13.52 34.02 14.88
N ALA A 111 14.24 33.91 13.77
CA ALA A 111 15.68 34.16 13.75
C ALA A 111 16.03 35.60 14.21
N SER A 112 15.08 36.52 14.10
CA SER A 112 15.16 37.91 14.58
C SER A 112 14.82 38.09 16.06
N ASP A 113 14.31 37.07 16.76
CA ASP A 113 13.97 37.18 18.17
C ASP A 113 15.23 37.40 19.01
N GLY A 114 15.34 38.57 19.65
CA GLY A 114 16.51 39.00 20.43
C GLY A 114 17.52 39.89 19.69
N LEU A 115 17.30 40.17 18.40
CA LEU A 115 18.08 41.17 17.65
C LEU A 115 17.65 42.62 17.95
N PHE A 116 16.42 42.80 18.44
CA PHE A 116 15.88 44.10 18.81
C PHE A 116 15.50 44.10 20.29
N PHE A 117 16.45 44.43 21.17
CA PHE A 117 16.10 45.06 22.44
C PHE A 117 15.83 46.52 22.10
N THR A 118 14.57 46.87 21.89
CA THR A 118 14.19 48.28 21.87
C THR A 118 14.35 48.81 23.28
N ASP A 119 15.43 49.55 23.51
CA ASP A 119 15.54 50.52 24.60
C ASP A 119 14.38 51.49 24.50
N HIS A 120 13.24 51.14 25.10
CA HIS A 120 12.23 52.14 25.44
C HIS A 120 12.77 52.94 26.63
N GLN A 121 13.62 53.91 26.32
CA GLN A 121 13.78 55.08 27.17
C GLN A 121 12.41 55.76 27.29
N THR A 122 11.76 55.57 28.44
CA THR A 122 10.66 56.43 28.89
C THR A 122 11.21 57.84 29.08
N ILE A 123 10.83 58.74 28.17
CA ILE A 123 11.02 60.18 28.29
C ILE A 123 10.28 60.67 29.54
N PRO A 124 10.89 61.45 30.44
CA PRO A 124 10.19 62.04 31.57
C PRO A 124 9.27 63.17 31.09
N GLN A 125 7.98 63.11 31.48
CA GLN A 125 7.09 64.26 31.38
C GLN A 125 7.46 65.25 32.49
N ASN A 126 7.94 66.43 32.10
CA ASN A 126 7.96 67.61 32.96
C ASN A 126 6.63 68.36 32.80
N ASP A 127 6.03 68.68 33.95
CA ASP A 127 5.02 69.70 34.29
C ASP A 127 3.92 70.08 33.27
#